data_AF-A0A378JHY5-F1
#
_entry.id   AF-A0A378JHY5-F1
#
_cell.length_a   1.000
_cell.length_b   1.000
_cell.length_c   1.000
_cell.angle_alpha   90.00
_cell.angle_beta   90.00
_cell.angle_gamma   90.00
#
_symmetry.space_group_name_H-M   'P 1'
#
loop_
_entity.id
_entity.type
_entity.pdbx_description
1 polymer ?
#
loop_
_entity_poly.entity_id
_entity_poly.type
_entity_poly.pdbx_seq_one_letter_code
_entity_poly.pdbx_strand_id
1 'polypeptide(L)'
;MPQNQIINIKNKAGNFPVIYEYAGGCFKLTEKGISFLGKDKNGNPMAPRWICSPLYVIAKTRDAKSGDWGRFLEWQDDDGVIHQWAMPISLLQGDSSEVRRELANLGLSISPSKTARDLLAIYLQVCPVEARARCVDKLGWYGETFITASQTIGNSSEKIVFQNNNAIKSALSVSGTVEDWRDSIGALSARNSRLVFAISAAFAPTLATIAGEDSGGFHFRGASSCGKSTALKVAASVWGNPQAYCRLWRSTVNGLEGLAALHNDGLLILDELSQMDPKKAGEAAYLLANGQGKTRATHQGIAKSISQWALLFLSAGEESLMSLMARIGQRTNVGQEIRLADIEADAGFHMGIFECIHNQLSPVTMACL
;
A
#
# COMPACT_ATOMS: atom_id res chain seq x y z
N MET A 1 -1.23 20.53 46.05
CA MET A 1 -0.61 19.28 46.54
C MET A 1 -0.73 18.23 45.44
N PRO A 2 0.34 17.57 45.01
CA PRO A 2 0.29 16.57 43.95
C PRO A 2 -0.15 15.23 44.55
N GLN A 3 -1.43 14.90 44.44
CA GLN A 3 -1.92 13.54 44.63
C GLN A 3 -2.85 13.19 43.46
N ASN A 4 -2.22 13.02 42.30
CA ASN A 4 -2.82 12.45 41.10
C ASN A 4 -2.01 11.19 40.79
N GLN A 5 -2.48 10.01 41.22
CA GLN A 5 -1.91 8.75 40.74
C GLN A 5 -2.95 7.65 40.73
N ILE A 6 -3.61 7.50 39.58
CA ILE A 6 -3.81 6.17 39.00
C ILE A 6 -3.32 6.19 37.54
N ILE A 7 -2.25 5.41 37.31
CA ILE A 7 -1.74 5.01 36.01
C ILE A 7 -1.40 3.51 36.14
N ASN A 8 -1.89 2.66 35.24
CA ASN A 8 -1.12 1.46 34.88
C ASN A 8 -1.46 1.03 33.45
N ILE A 9 -0.43 0.94 32.60
CA ILE A 9 -0.55 0.74 31.14
C ILE A 9 0.48 -0.31 30.70
N LYS A 10 0.04 -1.39 30.07
CA LYS A 10 0.85 -2.15 29.10
C LYS A 10 -0.04 -2.51 27.92
N ASN A 11 0.11 -1.80 26.81
CA ASN A 11 -0.71 -2.05 25.63
C ASN A 11 -0.04 -3.08 24.72
N LYS A 12 -0.86 -4.02 24.22
CA LYS A 12 -0.57 -5.30 23.53
C LYS A 12 -0.25 -6.54 24.40
N ALA A 13 -0.11 -6.44 25.73
CA ALA A 13 0.29 -7.55 26.61
C ALA A 13 -0.77 -8.02 27.64
N GLY A 14 -2.07 -7.74 27.42
CA GLY A 14 -3.16 -8.35 28.20
C GLY A 14 -3.47 -7.78 29.59
N ASN A 15 -2.81 -6.70 30.03
CA ASN A 15 -3.11 -6.08 31.33
C ASN A 15 -4.23 -5.04 31.23
N PHE A 16 -5.48 -5.52 31.31
CA PHE A 16 -6.66 -4.68 31.55
C PHE A 16 -7.05 -4.69 33.04
N PRO A 17 -7.69 -3.63 33.56
CA PRO A 17 -8.08 -2.39 32.87
C PRO A 17 -6.92 -1.38 32.75
N VAL A 18 -6.95 -0.56 31.69
CA VAL A 18 -6.06 0.61 31.56
C VAL A 18 -6.79 1.84 32.08
N ILE A 19 -6.21 2.52 33.08
CA ILE A 19 -6.84 3.68 33.75
C ILE A 19 -5.85 4.84 33.78
N TYR A 20 -6.31 6.04 33.44
CA TYR A 20 -5.55 7.27 33.64
C TYR A 20 -6.45 8.47 33.97
N GLU A 21 -5.94 9.39 34.79
CA GLU A 21 -6.67 10.55 35.28
C GLU A 21 -6.76 11.68 34.24
N TYR A 22 -7.89 12.39 34.24
CA TYR A 22 -8.09 13.59 33.45
C TYR A 22 -9.17 14.49 34.07
N ALA A 23 -8.85 15.78 34.26
CA ALA A 23 -9.77 16.82 34.71
C ALA A 23 -10.65 16.44 35.94
N GLY A 24 -10.06 15.79 36.95
CA GLY A 24 -10.76 15.38 38.18
C GLY A 24 -11.59 14.09 38.08
N GLY A 25 -11.64 13.47 36.89
CA GLY A 25 -12.14 12.11 36.68
C GLY A 25 -11.03 11.19 36.14
N CYS A 26 -11.42 10.04 35.60
CA CYS A 26 -10.49 9.15 34.89
C CYS A 26 -11.14 8.47 33.67
N PHE A 27 -10.32 8.22 32.67
CA PHE A 27 -10.66 7.31 31.59
C PHE A 27 -10.32 5.88 32.02
N LYS A 28 -11.21 4.95 31.70
CA LYS A 28 -11.05 3.52 31.95
C LYS A 28 -11.33 2.76 30.65
N LEU A 29 -10.31 2.07 30.16
CA LEU A 29 -10.39 1.16 29.03
C LEU A 29 -10.45 -0.28 29.55
N THR A 30 -11.41 -1.04 29.03
CA THR A 30 -11.66 -2.45 29.33
C THR A 30 -11.95 -3.19 28.02
N GLU A 31 -12.08 -4.52 28.09
CA GLU A 31 -12.56 -5.34 26.98
C GLU A 31 -13.97 -4.94 26.48
N LYS A 32 -14.76 -4.26 27.32
CA LYS A 32 -16.10 -3.76 26.95
C LYS A 32 -16.09 -2.33 26.36
N GLY A 33 -14.93 -1.71 26.29
CA GLY A 33 -14.74 -0.38 25.75
C GLY A 33 -14.25 0.66 26.73
N ILE A 34 -14.38 1.92 26.31
CA ILE A 34 -13.88 3.09 27.03
C ILE A 34 -15.04 3.75 27.77
N SER A 35 -14.81 4.06 29.04
CA SER A 35 -15.72 4.86 29.85
C SER A 35 -14.98 5.97 30.59
N PHE A 36 -15.68 7.08 30.87
CA PHE A 36 -15.18 8.14 31.74
C PHE A 36 -15.91 8.09 33.09
N LEU A 37 -15.13 8.04 34.17
CA LEU A 37 -15.61 8.10 35.54
C LEU A 37 -15.38 9.53 36.04
N GLY A 38 -16.44 10.34 35.97
CA GLY A 38 -16.42 11.72 36.47
C GLY A 38 -16.82 11.81 37.95
N LYS A 39 -16.67 13.00 38.51
CA LYS A 39 -17.19 13.36 39.83
C LYS A 39 -18.23 14.47 39.71
N ASP A 40 -19.19 14.51 40.63
CA ASP A 40 -20.13 15.61 40.76
C ASP A 40 -19.47 16.85 41.40
N LYS A 41 -20.24 17.94 41.58
CA LYS A 41 -19.76 19.19 42.20
C LYS A 41 -19.28 19.01 43.65
N ASN A 42 -19.72 17.94 44.31
CA ASN A 42 -19.40 17.61 45.70
C ASN A 42 -18.25 16.59 45.79
N GLY A 43 -17.68 16.17 44.66
CA GLY A 43 -16.60 15.19 44.58
C GLY A 43 -17.06 13.73 44.61
N ASN A 44 -18.36 13.44 44.58
CA ASN A 44 -18.86 12.07 44.58
C ASN A 44 -18.73 11.44 43.19
N PRO A 45 -18.37 10.14 43.09
CA PRO A 45 -18.31 9.43 41.81
C PRO A 45 -19.66 9.43 41.10
N MET A 46 -19.66 9.79 39.82
CA MET A 46 -20.82 9.64 38.95
C MET A 46 -20.87 8.24 38.31
N ALA A 47 -22.04 7.85 37.80
CA ALA A 47 -22.16 6.66 36.97
C ALA A 47 -21.18 6.73 35.78
N PRO A 48 -20.48 5.62 35.45
CA PRO A 48 -19.57 5.59 34.31
C PRO A 48 -20.28 5.99 33.02
N ARG A 49 -19.70 6.93 32.29
CA ARG A 49 -20.20 7.33 30.97
C ARG A 49 -19.50 6.51 29.91
N TRP A 50 -20.22 5.61 29.25
CA TRP A 50 -19.68 4.85 28.13
C TRP A 50 -19.45 5.76 26.91
N ILE A 51 -18.28 5.61 26.29
CA ILE A 51 -17.79 6.46 25.19
C ILE A 51 -17.84 5.71 23.87
N CYS A 52 -17.16 4.58 23.79
CA CYS A 52 -17.08 3.74 22.59
C CYS A 52 -16.65 2.32 22.96
N SER A 53 -16.73 1.40 21.99
CA SER A 53 -16.11 0.07 22.06
C SER A 53 -14.56 0.19 22.20
N PRO A 54 -13.83 -0.91 22.48
CA PRO A 54 -12.39 -0.83 22.76
C PRO A 54 -11.60 -0.13 21.67
N LEU A 55 -10.88 0.93 22.04
CA LEU A 55 -10.04 1.71 21.13
C LEU A 55 -8.68 2.00 21.76
N TYR A 56 -7.64 1.46 21.13
CA TYR A 56 -6.28 1.50 21.65
C TYR A 56 -5.48 2.63 21.02
N VAL A 57 -4.89 3.48 21.85
CA VAL A 57 -3.85 4.41 21.41
C VAL A 57 -2.50 3.72 21.57
N ILE A 58 -1.94 3.27 20.45
CA ILE A 58 -0.74 2.42 20.42
C ILE A 58 0.55 3.25 20.41
N ALA A 59 0.57 4.39 19.71
CA ALA A 59 1.74 5.25 19.60
C ALA A 59 1.35 6.70 19.23
N LYS A 60 2.27 7.65 19.46
CA LYS A 60 2.22 8.95 18.74
C LYS A 60 2.90 8.79 17.39
N THR A 61 2.27 9.32 16.35
CA THR A 61 2.79 9.28 14.98
C THR A 61 3.40 10.62 14.58
N ARG A 62 4.34 10.60 13.63
CA ARG A 62 4.90 11.78 12.95
C ARG A 62 5.49 11.38 11.59
N ASP A 63 5.59 12.32 10.66
CA ASP A 63 6.28 12.12 9.39
C ASP A 63 7.82 12.15 9.55
N ALA A 64 8.57 11.97 8.47
CA ALA A 64 10.05 12.06 8.46
C ALA A 64 10.61 13.41 8.94
N LYS A 65 9.87 14.51 8.70
CA LYS A 65 10.26 15.89 9.00
C LYS A 65 9.82 16.37 10.38
N SER A 66 9.28 15.47 11.21
CA SER A 66 8.69 15.78 12.51
C SER A 66 7.47 16.71 12.44
N GLY A 67 6.74 16.67 11.31
CA GLY A 67 5.41 17.23 11.10
C GLY A 67 4.32 16.14 11.18
N ASP A 68 3.08 16.53 10.83
CA ASP A 68 1.90 15.65 10.74
C ASP A 68 1.71 14.72 11.93
N TRP A 69 1.80 15.29 13.14
CA TRP A 69 1.64 14.54 14.37
C TRP A 69 0.24 13.97 14.53
N GLY A 70 0.17 12.78 15.13
CA GLY A 70 -1.09 12.06 15.30
C GLY A 70 -1.08 11.00 16.39
N ARG A 71 -2.04 10.08 16.28
CA ARG A 71 -2.17 8.89 17.12
C ARG A 71 -2.32 7.67 16.23
N PHE A 72 -1.53 6.63 16.50
CA PHE A 72 -1.75 5.32 15.91
C PHE A 72 -2.80 4.58 16.73
N LEU A 73 -3.94 4.33 16.12
CA LEU A 73 -5.13 3.73 16.71
C LEU A 73 -5.27 2.27 16.24
N GLU A 74 -5.77 1.41 17.12
CA GLU A 74 -6.14 0.03 16.82
C GLU A 74 -7.47 -0.30 17.50
N TRP A 75 -8.38 -0.98 16.81
CA TRP A 75 -9.65 -1.47 17.37
C TRP A 75 -10.11 -2.71 16.60
N GLN A 76 -11.15 -3.35 17.11
CA GLN A 76 -11.78 -4.51 16.50
C GLN A 76 -13.25 -4.18 16.22
N ASP A 77 -13.75 -4.57 15.04
CA ASP A 77 -15.18 -4.47 14.72
C ASP A 77 -15.98 -5.67 15.25
N ASP A 78 -17.30 -5.64 15.06
CA ASP A 78 -18.22 -6.69 15.56
C ASP A 78 -18.01 -8.06 14.87
N ASP A 79 -17.38 -8.08 13.69
CA ASP A 79 -17.01 -9.31 12.95
C ASP A 79 -15.61 -9.83 13.35
N GLY A 80 -14.95 -9.15 14.29
CA GLY A 80 -13.65 -9.55 14.80
C GLY A 80 -12.45 -9.08 13.96
N VAL A 81 -12.66 -8.25 12.94
CA VAL A 81 -11.60 -7.72 12.09
C VAL A 81 -10.87 -6.60 12.83
N ILE A 82 -9.54 -6.68 12.86
CA ILE A 82 -8.69 -5.65 13.46
C ILE A 82 -8.47 -4.53 12.45
N HIS A 83 -8.80 -3.31 12.87
CA HIS A 83 -8.56 -2.08 12.12
C HIS A 83 -7.46 -1.27 12.77
N GLN A 84 -6.67 -0.59 11.94
CA GLN A 84 -5.61 0.29 12.38
C GLN A 84 -5.69 1.61 11.61
N TRP A 85 -5.45 2.72 12.31
CA TRP A 85 -5.44 4.03 11.68
C TRP A 85 -4.45 4.97 12.36
N ALA A 86 -3.50 5.51 11.59
CA ALA A 86 -2.73 6.65 12.03
C ALA A 86 -3.56 7.92 11.81
N MET A 87 -4.27 8.35 12.86
CA MET A 87 -5.16 9.50 12.85
C MET A 87 -4.36 10.80 13.06
N PRO A 88 -4.40 11.78 12.14
CA PRO A 88 -3.80 13.08 12.34
C PRO A 88 -4.48 13.82 13.51
N ILE A 89 -3.68 14.42 14.40
CA ILE A 89 -4.22 15.14 15.57
C ILE A 89 -4.92 16.45 15.16
N SER A 90 -4.58 16.98 13.98
CA SER A 90 -5.22 18.16 13.38
C SER A 90 -6.72 17.97 13.15
N LEU A 91 -7.16 16.74 12.87
CA LEU A 91 -8.59 16.40 12.71
C LEU A 91 -9.41 16.59 13.99
N LEU A 92 -8.75 16.69 15.15
CA LEU A 92 -9.40 16.93 16.44
C LEU A 92 -9.49 18.42 16.81
N GLN A 93 -8.92 19.33 16.01
CA GLN A 93 -8.95 20.77 16.28
C GLN A 93 -10.26 21.45 15.85
N GLY A 94 -11.12 20.75 15.11
CA GLY A 94 -12.48 21.17 14.75
C GLY A 94 -13.55 20.42 15.55
N ASP A 95 -14.68 20.12 14.91
CA ASP A 95 -15.79 19.38 15.53
C ASP A 95 -15.56 17.86 15.67
N SER A 96 -14.39 17.39 15.23
CA SER A 96 -13.95 15.99 15.22
C SER A 96 -14.92 15.03 14.50
N SER A 97 -15.78 15.54 13.60
CA SER A 97 -16.76 14.74 12.86
C SER A 97 -16.09 13.76 11.91
N GLU A 98 -15.01 14.18 11.25
CA GLU A 98 -14.24 13.32 10.34
C GLU A 98 -13.64 12.11 11.06
N VAL A 99 -13.08 12.31 12.26
CA VAL A 99 -12.55 11.22 13.10
C VAL A 99 -13.65 10.24 13.48
N ARG A 100 -14.80 10.74 13.94
CA ARG A 100 -15.92 9.87 14.31
C ARG A 100 -16.48 9.11 13.10
N ARG A 101 -16.55 9.75 11.94
CA ARG A 101 -17.02 9.13 10.70
C ARG A 101 -16.10 7.99 10.29
N GLU A 102 -14.78 8.21 10.30
CA GLU A 102 -13.82 7.18 9.92
C GLU A 102 -13.85 5.98 10.87
N LEU A 103 -13.82 6.23 12.19
CA LEU A 103 -13.92 5.18 13.20
C LEU A 103 -15.22 4.37 13.07
N ALA A 104 -16.36 5.04 12.88
CA ALA A 104 -17.65 4.37 12.72
C ALA A 104 -17.77 3.62 11.39
N ASN A 105 -17.21 4.15 10.29
CA ASN A 105 -17.19 3.49 8.98
C ASN A 105 -16.47 2.13 9.02
N LEU A 106 -15.50 2.00 9.92
CA LEU A 106 -14.70 0.80 10.16
C LEU A 106 -15.15 0.05 11.42
N GLY A 107 -16.42 0.19 11.80
CA GLY A 107 -17.07 -0.66 12.79
C GLY A 107 -16.86 -0.28 14.26
N LEU A 108 -16.22 0.85 14.60
CA LEU A 108 -16.15 1.29 16.00
C LEU A 108 -17.52 1.80 16.47
N SER A 109 -18.10 1.17 17.48
CA SER A 109 -19.34 1.66 18.10
C SER A 109 -19.04 2.89 18.96
N ILE A 110 -19.70 4.02 18.67
CA ILE A 110 -19.50 5.29 19.38
C ILE A 110 -20.81 5.76 20.01
N SER A 111 -20.75 6.23 21.25
CA SER A 111 -21.90 6.80 21.96
C SER A 111 -22.52 7.98 21.20
N PRO A 112 -23.86 8.05 21.09
CA PRO A 112 -24.52 9.17 20.40
C PRO A 112 -24.53 10.46 21.23
N SER A 113 -24.24 10.38 22.53
CA SER A 113 -24.24 11.54 23.43
C SER A 113 -23.17 12.55 23.04
N LYS A 114 -23.55 13.83 22.95
CA LYS A 114 -22.61 14.94 22.69
C LYS A 114 -21.45 14.94 23.69
N THR A 115 -21.75 14.78 24.98
CA THR A 115 -20.75 14.71 26.04
C THR A 115 -19.77 13.55 25.84
N ALA A 116 -20.28 12.37 25.45
CA ALA A 116 -19.42 11.21 25.22
C ALA A 116 -18.53 11.38 23.97
N ARG A 117 -19.06 12.00 22.90
CA ARG A 117 -18.28 12.34 21.69
C ARG A 117 -17.17 13.35 21.97
N ASP A 118 -17.43 14.32 22.85
CA ASP A 118 -16.40 15.27 23.29
C ASP A 118 -15.33 14.57 24.14
N LEU A 119 -15.76 13.66 25.03
CA LEU A 119 -14.84 12.83 25.81
C LEU A 119 -13.99 11.89 24.93
N LEU A 120 -14.52 11.39 23.81
CA LEU A 120 -13.73 10.61 22.84
C LEU A 120 -12.61 11.46 22.22
N ALA A 121 -12.94 12.68 21.76
CA ALA A 121 -11.94 13.59 21.20
C ALA A 121 -10.86 13.95 22.24
N ILE A 122 -11.25 14.13 23.50
CA ILE A 122 -10.33 14.34 24.61
C ILE A 122 -9.46 13.10 24.83
N TYR A 123 -10.06 11.91 24.95
CA TYR A 123 -9.36 10.64 25.15
C TYR A 123 -8.22 10.49 24.14
N LEU A 124 -8.51 10.69 22.85
CA LEU A 124 -7.52 10.57 21.78
C LEU A 124 -6.37 11.58 21.89
N GLN A 125 -6.65 12.80 22.38
CA GLN A 125 -5.62 13.82 22.56
C GLN A 125 -4.73 13.55 23.77
N VAL A 126 -5.32 13.16 24.89
CA VAL A 126 -4.64 13.16 26.20
C VAL A 126 -4.21 11.79 26.67
N CYS A 127 -4.62 10.71 25.98
CA CYS A 127 -4.21 9.35 26.33
C CYS A 127 -2.68 9.25 26.41
N PRO A 128 -2.12 8.87 27.58
CA PRO A 128 -0.68 8.79 27.77
C PRO A 128 -0.10 7.64 26.95
N VAL A 129 0.82 7.97 26.04
CA VAL A 129 1.56 6.99 25.24
C VAL A 129 2.97 7.50 24.96
N GLU A 130 3.97 6.69 25.31
CA GLU A 130 5.38 7.01 25.10
C GLU A 130 5.88 6.49 23.76
N ALA A 131 5.35 5.33 23.33
CA ALA A 131 5.68 4.71 22.06
C ALA A 131 5.54 5.70 20.89
N ARG A 132 6.45 5.55 19.93
CA ARG A 132 6.54 6.37 18.73
C ARG A 132 6.39 5.49 17.50
N ALA A 133 5.69 6.03 16.51
CA ALA A 133 5.60 5.44 15.19
C ALA A 133 5.98 6.48 14.13
N ARG A 134 6.67 6.03 13.09
CA ARG A 134 6.98 6.81 11.89
C ARG A 134 5.90 6.56 10.85
N CYS A 135 5.26 7.62 10.39
CA CYS A 135 4.39 7.55 9.23
C CYS A 135 5.22 7.69 7.95
N VAL A 136 4.94 6.81 6.99
CA VAL A 136 5.53 6.81 5.66
C VAL A 136 4.41 6.87 4.62
N ASP A 137 4.61 7.67 3.59
CA ASP A 137 3.63 7.95 2.53
C ASP A 137 3.83 7.08 1.28
N LYS A 138 4.81 6.16 1.33
CA LYS A 138 5.16 5.23 0.24
C LYS A 138 5.44 3.82 0.77
N LEU A 139 5.17 2.84 -0.09
CA LEU A 139 5.60 1.45 0.09
C LEU A 139 7.07 1.29 -0.34
N GLY A 140 7.64 0.11 -0.17
CA GLY A 140 9.03 -0.19 -0.55
C GLY A 140 10.04 0.10 0.55
N TRP A 141 11.27 0.43 0.17
CA TRP A 141 12.36 0.67 1.10
C TRP A 141 12.21 1.98 1.88
N TYR A 142 12.40 1.88 3.19
CA TYR A 142 12.57 3.02 4.09
C TYR A 142 13.70 2.70 5.07
N GLY A 143 14.87 3.30 4.81
CA GLY A 143 16.10 2.90 5.50
C GLY A 143 16.38 1.42 5.28
N GLU A 144 16.50 0.66 6.36
CA GLU A 144 16.79 -0.78 6.34
C GLU A 144 15.53 -1.66 6.40
N THR A 145 14.35 -1.06 6.26
CA THR A 145 13.07 -1.76 6.39
C THR A 145 12.28 -1.67 5.08
N PHE A 146 11.71 -2.80 4.64
CA PHE A 146 10.83 -2.88 3.49
C PHE A 146 9.35 -2.85 3.94
N ILE A 147 8.59 -1.89 3.44
CA ILE A 147 7.21 -1.64 3.84
C ILE A 147 6.27 -2.14 2.75
N THR A 148 5.33 -2.99 3.13
CA THR A 148 4.19 -3.38 2.28
C THR A 148 2.90 -2.81 2.86
N ALA A 149 1.79 -2.96 2.14
CA ALA A 149 0.50 -2.48 2.62
C ALA A 149 -0.01 -3.21 3.87
N SER A 150 0.49 -4.43 4.13
CA SER A 150 0.06 -5.28 5.24
C SER A 150 1.15 -5.50 6.29
N GLN A 151 2.42 -5.32 5.93
CA GLN A 151 3.55 -5.73 6.76
C GLN A 151 4.74 -4.79 6.64
N THR A 152 5.67 -4.94 7.56
CA THR A 152 6.93 -4.21 7.63
C THR A 152 8.02 -5.25 7.89
N ILE A 153 8.96 -5.39 6.97
CA ILE A 153 9.99 -6.44 6.95
C ILE A 153 11.34 -5.79 7.21
N GLY A 154 12.05 -6.26 8.23
CA GLY A 154 13.33 -5.70 8.65
C GLY A 154 13.29 -5.19 10.09
N ASN A 155 14.42 -4.65 10.55
CA ASN A 155 14.56 -4.13 11.90
C ASN A 155 14.47 -2.61 11.90
N SER A 156 13.66 -2.06 12.80
CA SER A 156 13.59 -0.63 13.05
C SER A 156 13.48 -0.38 14.55
N SER A 157 14.13 0.68 15.03
CA SER A 157 14.05 1.12 16.43
C SER A 157 12.67 1.67 16.81
N GLU A 158 11.87 2.09 15.83
CA GLU A 158 10.50 2.55 16.02
C GLU A 158 9.52 1.86 15.06
N LYS A 159 8.24 1.81 15.43
CA LYS A 159 7.21 1.21 14.57
C LYS A 159 7.03 2.06 13.32
N ILE A 160 6.99 1.45 12.14
CA ILE A 160 6.68 2.14 10.89
C ILE A 160 5.23 1.86 10.53
N VAL A 161 4.51 2.89 10.08
CA VAL A 161 3.10 2.80 9.68
C VAL A 161 2.96 3.45 8.32
N PHE A 162 2.52 2.66 7.34
CA PHE A 162 2.16 3.20 6.04
C PHE A 162 0.83 3.94 6.13
N GLN A 163 0.82 5.21 5.71
CA GLN A 163 -0.38 6.02 5.56
C GLN A 163 -0.55 6.35 4.09
N ASN A 164 -1.51 5.70 3.43
CA ASN A 164 -1.93 6.13 2.12
C ASN A 164 -3.20 6.97 2.21
N ASN A 165 -3.13 8.22 1.72
CA ASN A 165 -4.32 9.04 1.54
C ASN A 165 -5.07 8.73 0.23
N ASN A 166 -4.56 7.79 -0.59
CA ASN A 166 -5.21 7.38 -1.84
C ASN A 166 -6.17 6.20 -1.62
N ALA A 167 -7.32 6.24 -2.31
CA ALA A 167 -8.35 5.21 -2.25
C ALA A 167 -7.97 3.87 -2.91
N ILE A 168 -6.79 3.77 -3.52
CA ILE A 168 -6.37 2.57 -4.26
C ILE A 168 -5.74 1.58 -3.26
N LYS A 169 -6.41 0.45 -3.07
CA LYS A 169 -5.92 -0.66 -2.23
C LYS A 169 -4.77 -1.39 -2.94
N SER A 170 -3.79 -1.84 -2.15
CA SER A 170 -2.72 -2.70 -2.64
C SER A 170 -3.28 -4.04 -3.14
N ALA A 171 -2.69 -4.59 -4.21
CA ALA A 171 -3.06 -5.89 -4.76
C ALA A 171 -2.23 -7.06 -4.16
N LEU A 172 -1.35 -6.76 -3.21
CA LEU A 172 -0.55 -7.77 -2.52
C LEU A 172 -1.45 -8.75 -1.78
N SER A 173 -1.22 -10.03 -2.00
CA SER A 173 -2.00 -11.12 -1.40
C SER A 173 -1.17 -12.39 -1.33
N VAL A 174 -1.49 -13.27 -0.39
CA VAL A 174 -0.82 -14.56 -0.21
C VAL A 174 -1.86 -15.67 -0.33
N SER A 175 -1.53 -16.72 -1.08
CA SER A 175 -2.36 -17.93 -1.23
C SER A 175 -1.43 -19.14 -1.41
N GLY A 176 -1.63 -20.18 -0.61
CA GLY A 176 -0.75 -21.35 -0.59
C GLY A 176 0.58 -21.09 0.12
N THR A 177 1.58 -21.93 -0.16
CA THR A 177 2.93 -21.84 0.41
C THR A 177 3.98 -21.49 -0.64
N VAL A 178 5.17 -21.08 -0.18
CA VAL A 178 6.30 -20.81 -1.08
C VAL A 178 6.78 -22.10 -1.75
N GLU A 179 6.72 -23.22 -1.02
CA GLU A 179 7.03 -24.55 -1.53
C GLU A 179 6.07 -24.94 -2.65
N ASP A 180 4.76 -24.74 -2.46
CA ASP A 180 3.76 -25.00 -3.49
C ASP A 180 4.02 -24.15 -4.74
N TRP A 181 4.31 -22.86 -4.56
CA TRP A 181 4.62 -21.95 -5.67
C TRP A 181 5.89 -22.38 -6.42
N ARG A 182 6.94 -22.77 -5.69
CA ARG A 182 8.22 -23.26 -6.25
C ARG A 182 8.00 -24.54 -7.05
N ASP A 183 7.27 -25.51 -6.48
CA ASP A 183 7.09 -26.84 -7.05
C ASP A 183 6.03 -26.86 -8.17
N SER A 184 5.26 -25.77 -8.32
CA SER A 184 4.33 -25.54 -9.44
C SER A 184 4.88 -24.50 -10.43
N ILE A 185 4.58 -23.22 -10.23
CA ILE A 185 4.92 -22.11 -11.14
C ILE A 185 6.43 -22.03 -11.38
N GLY A 186 7.24 -22.15 -10.32
CA GLY A 186 8.71 -22.13 -10.44
C GLY A 186 9.24 -23.29 -11.29
N ALA A 187 8.81 -24.52 -10.99
CA ALA A 187 9.21 -25.72 -11.73
C ALA A 187 8.77 -25.68 -13.20
N LEU A 188 7.54 -25.25 -13.48
CA LEU A 188 6.99 -25.10 -14.83
C LEU A 188 7.65 -23.94 -15.61
N SER A 189 8.17 -22.94 -14.92
CA SER A 189 8.91 -21.83 -15.54
C SER A 189 10.35 -22.21 -15.87
N ALA A 190 10.90 -23.24 -15.23
CA ALA A 190 12.27 -23.67 -15.50
C ALA A 190 12.44 -24.02 -16.98
N ARG A 191 13.58 -23.61 -17.55
CA ARG A 191 13.92 -23.75 -18.98
C ARG A 191 13.04 -22.97 -19.97
N ASN A 192 12.09 -22.16 -19.48
CA ASN A 192 11.33 -21.23 -20.31
C ASN A 192 11.86 -19.80 -20.11
N SER A 193 12.67 -19.27 -21.03
CA SER A 193 13.41 -18.01 -20.78
C SER A 193 12.48 -16.82 -20.55
N ARG A 194 11.34 -16.75 -21.24
CA ARG A 194 10.37 -15.65 -21.09
C ARG A 194 9.69 -15.70 -19.71
N LEU A 195 9.43 -16.91 -19.20
CA LEU A 195 8.88 -17.10 -17.85
C LEU A 195 9.92 -16.83 -16.76
N VAL A 196 11.15 -17.34 -16.92
CA VAL A 196 12.27 -17.05 -16.01
C VAL A 196 12.54 -15.54 -15.96
N PHE A 197 12.51 -14.87 -17.11
CA PHE A 197 12.65 -13.42 -17.19
C PHE A 197 11.52 -12.70 -16.45
N ALA A 198 10.26 -13.11 -16.67
CA ALA A 198 9.10 -12.51 -16.01
C ALA A 198 9.19 -12.63 -14.47
N ILE A 199 9.59 -13.79 -13.96
CA ILE A 199 9.85 -14.00 -12.51
C ILE A 199 11.00 -13.12 -12.04
N SER A 200 12.10 -13.06 -12.80
CA SER A 200 13.27 -12.24 -12.45
C SER A 200 12.91 -10.76 -12.38
N ALA A 201 12.13 -10.27 -13.35
CA ALA A 201 11.62 -8.91 -13.36
C ALA A 201 10.70 -8.60 -12.17
N ALA A 202 10.00 -9.59 -11.61
CA ALA A 202 9.19 -9.43 -10.42
C ALA A 202 10.03 -9.21 -9.15
N PHE A 203 11.19 -9.86 -9.03
CA PHE A 203 12.09 -9.70 -7.88
C PHE A 203 13.03 -8.51 -7.99
N ALA A 204 13.51 -8.22 -9.20
CA ALA A 204 14.49 -7.17 -9.49
C ALA A 204 14.22 -5.79 -8.85
N PRO A 205 13.00 -5.22 -8.83
CA PRO A 205 12.80 -3.86 -8.32
C PRO A 205 13.09 -3.72 -6.82
N THR A 206 12.95 -4.80 -6.05
CA THR A 206 13.32 -4.80 -4.62
C THR A 206 14.82 -4.69 -4.40
N LEU A 207 15.62 -5.06 -5.41
CA LEU A 207 17.08 -4.99 -5.37
C LEU A 207 17.61 -3.76 -6.13
N ALA A 208 16.80 -3.17 -7.03
CA ALA A 208 17.22 -2.07 -7.90
C ALA A 208 17.75 -0.88 -7.09
N THR A 209 17.01 -0.41 -6.09
CA THR A 209 17.43 0.70 -5.22
C THR A 209 18.72 0.39 -4.45
N ILE A 210 18.93 -0.88 -4.05
CA ILE A 210 20.16 -1.32 -3.37
C ILE A 210 21.34 -1.32 -4.34
N ALA A 211 21.10 -1.74 -5.58
CA ALA A 211 22.09 -1.77 -6.65
C ALA A 211 22.39 -0.37 -7.24
N GLY A 212 21.62 0.65 -6.87
CA GLY A 212 21.71 2.00 -7.46
C GLY A 212 21.16 2.09 -8.88
N GLU A 213 20.26 1.18 -9.24
CA GLU A 213 19.60 1.13 -10.54
C GLU A 213 18.34 2.00 -10.56
N ASP A 214 18.10 2.65 -11.70
CA ASP A 214 16.93 3.50 -11.91
C ASP A 214 15.67 2.68 -12.25
N SER A 215 14.51 3.35 -12.26
CA SER A 215 13.28 2.77 -12.76
C SER A 215 13.35 2.48 -14.26
N GLY A 216 12.59 1.48 -14.71
CA GLY A 216 12.57 1.08 -16.11
C GLY A 216 11.45 0.12 -16.41
N GLY A 217 11.34 -0.30 -17.67
CA GLY A 217 10.34 -1.28 -18.03
C GLY A 217 10.77 -2.25 -19.13
N PHE A 218 10.05 -3.35 -19.19
CA PHE A 218 10.18 -4.39 -20.20
C PHE A 218 8.83 -4.62 -20.87
N HIS A 219 8.84 -4.84 -22.18
CA HIS A 219 7.63 -5.04 -22.96
C HIS A 219 7.70 -6.33 -23.75
N PHE A 220 6.85 -7.31 -23.43
CA PHE A 220 6.66 -8.48 -24.27
C PHE A 220 5.88 -8.11 -25.52
N ARG A 221 6.55 -8.14 -26.67
CA ARG A 221 5.98 -7.84 -27.98
C ARG A 221 5.82 -9.11 -28.80
N GLY A 222 4.64 -9.31 -29.38
CA GLY A 222 4.42 -10.42 -30.32
C GLY A 222 2.96 -10.62 -30.65
N ALA A 223 2.67 -11.49 -31.62
CA ALA A 223 1.31 -11.76 -32.11
C ALA A 223 0.33 -12.15 -30.99
N SER A 224 -0.97 -11.98 -31.25
CA SER A 224 -2.01 -12.47 -30.35
C SER A 224 -1.81 -13.96 -30.02
N SER A 225 -2.24 -14.37 -28.83
CA SER A 225 -2.22 -15.78 -28.41
C SER A 225 -0.83 -16.45 -28.32
N CYS A 226 0.28 -15.70 -28.28
CA CYS A 226 1.61 -16.27 -28.03
C CYS A 226 1.96 -16.48 -26.55
N GLY A 227 1.04 -16.19 -25.62
CA GLY A 227 1.19 -16.43 -24.18
C GLY A 227 1.77 -15.26 -23.36
N LYS A 228 1.82 -14.04 -23.91
CA LYS A 228 2.28 -12.83 -23.18
C LYS A 228 1.58 -12.63 -21.83
N SER A 229 0.25 -12.72 -21.81
CA SER A 229 -0.53 -12.57 -20.58
C SER A 229 -0.24 -13.69 -19.57
N THR A 230 0.19 -14.87 -20.02
CA THR A 230 0.67 -15.94 -19.13
C THR A 230 1.98 -15.53 -18.46
N ALA A 231 2.95 -14.99 -19.20
CA ALA A 231 4.18 -14.46 -18.62
C ALA A 231 3.91 -13.35 -17.59
N LEU A 232 2.98 -12.43 -17.89
CA LEU A 232 2.55 -11.40 -16.94
C LEU A 232 1.93 -12.01 -15.68
N LYS A 233 1.06 -13.02 -15.81
CA LYS A 233 0.44 -13.69 -14.66
C LYS A 233 1.48 -14.43 -13.80
N VAL A 234 2.48 -15.04 -14.43
CA VAL A 234 3.59 -15.69 -13.73
C VAL A 234 4.38 -14.66 -12.92
N ALA A 235 4.72 -13.50 -13.49
CA ALA A 235 5.35 -12.41 -12.74
C ALA A 235 4.48 -11.90 -11.59
N ALA A 236 3.17 -11.73 -11.84
CA ALA A 236 2.22 -11.27 -10.83
C ALA A 236 2.11 -12.22 -9.63
N SER A 237 2.20 -13.52 -9.88
CA SER A 237 2.08 -14.57 -8.84
C SER A 237 3.13 -14.48 -7.73
N VAL A 238 4.27 -13.81 -7.98
CA VAL A 238 5.29 -13.52 -6.96
C VAL A 238 4.76 -12.58 -5.87
N TRP A 239 3.85 -11.68 -6.23
CA TRP A 239 3.39 -10.59 -5.37
C TRP A 239 1.92 -10.72 -4.94
N GLY A 240 1.10 -11.43 -5.70
CA GLY A 240 -0.28 -11.69 -5.32
C GLY A 240 -1.10 -12.36 -6.41
N ASN A 241 -2.41 -12.31 -6.23
CA ASN A 241 -3.37 -12.87 -7.17
C ASN A 241 -3.21 -12.20 -8.56
N PRO A 242 -2.88 -12.96 -9.62
CA PRO A 242 -2.62 -12.39 -10.95
C PRO A 242 -3.79 -11.61 -11.55
N GLN A 243 -5.03 -11.99 -11.26
CA GLN A 243 -6.23 -11.31 -11.74
C GLN A 243 -6.43 -9.94 -11.07
N ALA A 244 -5.99 -9.79 -9.82
CA ALA A 244 -6.08 -8.52 -9.08
C ALA A 244 -4.85 -7.62 -9.27
N TYR A 245 -3.68 -8.22 -9.47
CA TYR A 245 -2.40 -7.53 -9.55
C TYR A 245 -2.12 -6.95 -10.95
N CYS A 246 -2.38 -7.71 -12.01
CA CYS A 246 -2.25 -7.21 -13.38
C CYS A 246 -3.24 -6.09 -13.64
N ARG A 247 -2.75 -4.95 -14.16
CA ARG A 247 -3.58 -3.81 -14.57
C ARG A 247 -3.57 -3.66 -16.08
N LEU A 248 -4.54 -2.92 -16.60
CA LEU A 248 -4.56 -2.55 -18.01
C LEU A 248 -3.90 -1.18 -18.20
N TRP A 249 -3.30 -0.97 -19.36
CA TRP A 249 -2.82 0.37 -19.77
C TRP A 249 -3.94 1.42 -19.90
N ARG A 250 -5.20 1.00 -19.92
CA ARG A 250 -6.39 1.87 -19.95
C ARG A 250 -6.57 2.63 -18.63
N SER A 251 -5.69 3.58 -18.38
CA SER A 251 -5.70 4.45 -17.20
C SER A 251 -5.33 5.88 -17.58
N THR A 252 -5.65 6.84 -16.70
CA THR A 252 -5.17 8.21 -16.85
C THR A 252 -3.73 8.30 -16.33
N VAL A 253 -2.97 9.31 -16.76
CA VAL A 253 -1.61 9.56 -16.25
C VAL A 253 -1.62 9.71 -14.72
N ASN A 254 -2.62 10.39 -14.16
CA ASN A 254 -2.80 10.51 -12.71
C ASN A 254 -3.07 9.15 -12.04
N GLY A 255 -3.84 8.28 -12.71
CA GLY A 255 -4.07 6.93 -12.24
C GLY A 255 -2.79 6.10 -12.23
N LEU A 256 -1.94 6.24 -13.25
CA LEU A 256 -0.62 5.60 -13.30
C LEU A 256 0.33 6.14 -12.24
N GLU A 257 0.34 7.44 -11.95
CA GLU A 257 1.11 8.00 -10.81
C GLU A 257 0.71 7.35 -9.48
N GLY A 258 -0.60 7.21 -9.23
CA GLY A 258 -1.12 6.54 -8.02
C GLY A 258 -0.76 5.05 -7.95
N LEU A 259 -0.80 4.35 -9.09
CA LEU A 259 -0.36 2.95 -9.17
C LEU A 259 1.14 2.80 -8.97
N ALA A 260 1.94 3.69 -9.54
CA ALA A 260 3.40 3.69 -9.41
C ALA A 260 3.83 3.90 -7.95
N ALA A 261 3.19 4.85 -7.24
CA ALA A 261 3.45 5.07 -5.82
C ALA A 261 3.12 3.84 -4.95
N LEU A 262 2.15 3.01 -5.34
CA LEU A 262 1.80 1.76 -4.68
C LEU A 262 2.73 0.58 -5.02
N HIS A 263 3.52 0.70 -6.09
CA HIS A 263 4.50 -0.31 -6.50
C HIS A 263 5.93 0.22 -6.36
N ASN A 264 6.14 1.19 -5.47
CA ASN A 264 7.49 1.64 -5.13
C ASN A 264 8.32 0.48 -4.56
N ASP A 265 9.53 0.34 -5.08
CA ASP A 265 10.46 -0.78 -4.96
C ASP A 265 9.85 -2.14 -5.33
N GLY A 266 8.82 -2.13 -6.18
CA GLY A 266 8.07 -3.31 -6.62
C GLY A 266 7.85 -3.37 -8.13
N LEU A 267 7.15 -4.41 -8.58
CA LEU A 267 6.82 -4.61 -10.00
C LEU A 267 5.44 -4.05 -10.34
N LEU A 268 5.33 -3.14 -11.30
CA LEU A 268 4.04 -2.74 -11.85
C LEU A 268 3.74 -3.52 -13.15
N ILE A 269 2.60 -4.21 -13.24
CA ILE A 269 2.24 -4.96 -14.45
C ILE A 269 1.12 -4.25 -15.22
N LEU A 270 1.34 -4.00 -16.51
CA LEU A 270 0.42 -3.31 -17.41
C LEU A 270 0.20 -4.11 -18.70
N ASP A 271 -0.93 -4.79 -18.83
CA ASP A 271 -1.32 -5.53 -20.03
C ASP A 271 -2.04 -4.63 -21.04
N GLU A 272 -2.06 -5.06 -22.31
CA GLU A 272 -2.80 -4.46 -23.42
C GLU A 272 -2.39 -3.00 -23.73
N LEU A 273 -1.12 -2.77 -24.11
CA LEU A 273 -0.61 -1.43 -24.46
C LEU A 273 -1.46 -0.70 -25.52
N SER A 274 -2.06 -1.44 -26.45
CA SER A 274 -2.93 -0.93 -27.51
C SER A 274 -4.20 -0.23 -26.99
N GLN A 275 -4.61 -0.47 -25.74
CA GLN A 275 -5.76 0.20 -25.13
C GLN A 275 -5.45 1.62 -24.64
N MET A 276 -4.17 2.01 -24.62
CA MET A 276 -3.78 3.38 -24.31
C MET A 276 -3.98 4.30 -25.51
N ASP A 277 -4.37 5.55 -25.24
CA ASP A 277 -4.32 6.61 -26.24
C ASP A 277 -2.87 6.78 -26.74
N PRO A 278 -2.58 6.58 -28.05
CA PRO A 278 -1.24 6.72 -28.60
C PRO A 278 -0.57 8.04 -28.24
N LYS A 279 -1.33 9.13 -28.09
CA LYS A 279 -0.82 10.46 -27.71
C LYS A 279 -0.23 10.50 -26.31
N LYS A 280 -0.69 9.61 -25.43
CA LYS A 280 -0.32 9.56 -24.00
C LYS A 280 0.63 8.41 -23.68
N ALA A 281 0.74 7.42 -24.56
CA ALA A 281 1.54 6.22 -24.33
C ALA A 281 3.02 6.54 -24.04
N GLY A 282 3.64 7.39 -24.87
CA GLY A 282 5.04 7.79 -24.68
C GLY A 282 5.26 8.58 -23.38
N GLU A 283 4.35 9.50 -23.06
CA GLU A 283 4.41 10.27 -21.80
C GLU A 283 4.26 9.35 -20.58
N ALA A 284 3.35 8.39 -20.64
CA ALA A 284 3.08 7.47 -19.55
C ALA A 284 4.26 6.52 -19.28
N ALA A 285 4.83 5.91 -20.33
CA ALA A 285 6.02 5.09 -20.21
C ALA A 285 7.21 5.89 -19.67
N TYR A 286 7.39 7.12 -20.16
CA TYR A 286 8.44 8.02 -19.68
C TYR A 286 8.25 8.41 -18.22
N LEU A 287 7.01 8.68 -17.78
CA LEU A 287 6.70 8.99 -16.40
C LEU A 287 7.03 7.82 -15.47
N LEU A 288 6.61 6.61 -15.82
CA LEU A 288 6.88 5.40 -15.03
C LEU A 288 8.39 5.15 -14.88
N ALA A 289 9.12 5.24 -15.99
CA ALA A 289 10.57 5.02 -15.99
C ALA A 289 11.40 6.14 -15.34
N ASN A 290 10.88 7.37 -15.21
CA ASN A 290 11.60 8.43 -14.51
C ASN A 290 11.51 8.34 -13.00
N GLY A 291 10.56 7.58 -12.47
CA GLY A 291 10.38 7.54 -11.03
C GLY A 291 9.80 8.80 -10.41
N GLN A 292 9.20 9.72 -11.19
CA GLN A 292 8.73 11.01 -10.67
C GLN A 292 7.40 11.44 -11.29
N GLY A 293 6.45 11.82 -10.44
CA GLY A 293 5.17 12.41 -10.83
C GLY A 293 5.31 13.87 -11.24
N LYS A 294 4.23 14.44 -11.81
CA LYS A 294 4.23 15.85 -12.22
C LYS A 294 4.19 16.80 -11.01
N THR A 295 4.98 17.87 -11.07
CA THR A 295 4.90 18.99 -10.12
C THR A 295 3.52 19.64 -10.19
N ARG A 296 2.84 19.75 -9.05
CA ARG A 296 1.56 20.47 -8.93
C ARG A 296 1.70 21.61 -7.94
N ALA A 297 1.16 22.77 -8.30
CA ALA A 297 0.93 23.83 -7.33
C ALA A 297 -0.31 23.49 -6.47
N THR A 298 -0.24 23.80 -5.18
CA THR A 298 -1.41 23.82 -4.30
C THR A 298 -2.31 25.01 -4.65
N HIS A 299 -3.55 25.03 -4.15
CA HIS A 299 -4.46 26.18 -4.30
C HIS A 299 -3.87 27.50 -3.76
N GLN A 300 -2.84 27.42 -2.90
CA GLN A 300 -2.10 28.56 -2.34
C GLN A 300 -0.82 28.91 -3.11
N GLY A 301 -0.57 28.31 -4.28
CA GLY A 301 0.60 28.58 -5.11
C GLY A 301 1.91 27.94 -4.64
N ILE A 302 1.90 27.19 -3.52
CA ILE A 302 3.06 26.47 -3.00
C ILE A 302 3.19 25.14 -3.77
N ALA A 303 4.39 24.81 -4.25
CA ALA A 303 4.65 23.52 -4.89
C ALA A 303 4.40 22.37 -3.90
N LYS A 304 3.54 21.41 -4.27
CA LYS A 304 3.31 20.18 -3.50
C LYS A 304 4.54 19.28 -3.64
N SER A 305 4.86 18.48 -2.61
CA SER A 305 5.89 17.45 -2.71
C SER A 305 5.60 16.53 -3.89
N ILE A 306 6.61 16.35 -4.75
CA ILE A 306 6.52 15.49 -5.94
C ILE A 306 6.51 14.05 -5.45
N SER A 307 5.53 13.26 -5.91
CA SER A 307 5.55 11.82 -5.69
C SER A 307 6.72 11.22 -6.47
N GLN A 308 7.56 10.45 -5.81
CA GLN A 308 8.70 9.77 -6.43
C GLN A 308 8.56 8.28 -6.15
N TRP A 309 9.02 7.46 -7.08
CA TRP A 309 9.06 6.01 -6.94
C TRP A 309 10.30 5.45 -7.63
N ALA A 310 10.72 4.27 -7.19
CA ALA A 310 11.64 3.39 -7.89
C ALA A 310 10.86 2.12 -8.24
N LEU A 311 10.65 1.79 -9.51
CA LEU A 311 9.94 0.57 -9.88
C LEU A 311 10.45 0.00 -11.19
N LEU A 312 10.22 -1.29 -11.38
CA LEU A 312 10.22 -1.88 -12.71
C LEU A 312 8.77 -2.09 -13.15
N PHE A 313 8.48 -1.84 -14.41
CA PHE A 313 7.18 -2.19 -14.97
C PHE A 313 7.30 -3.21 -16.09
N LEU A 314 6.40 -4.19 -16.09
CA LEU A 314 6.32 -5.24 -17.10
C LEU A 314 5.04 -5.05 -17.90
N SER A 315 5.20 -5.01 -19.22
CA SER A 315 4.15 -4.67 -20.17
C SER A 315 4.02 -5.75 -21.25
N ALA A 316 2.86 -5.84 -21.88
CA ALA A 316 2.65 -6.71 -23.04
C ALA A 316 1.76 -6.05 -24.11
N GLY A 317 2.01 -6.42 -25.36
CA GLY A 317 1.30 -5.88 -26.52
C GLY A 317 1.63 -6.61 -27.82
N GLU A 318 0.82 -6.34 -28.85
CA GLU A 318 1.08 -6.84 -30.20
C GLU A 318 2.13 -6.02 -30.95
N GLU A 319 2.15 -4.71 -30.69
CA GLU A 319 3.06 -3.75 -31.28
C GLU A 319 3.91 -3.08 -30.20
N SER A 320 5.06 -2.55 -30.61
CA SER A 320 5.92 -1.77 -29.69
C SER A 320 5.29 -0.43 -29.33
N LEU A 321 5.79 0.21 -28.26
CA LEU A 321 5.43 1.59 -27.93
C LEU A 321 5.69 2.55 -29.10
N MET A 322 6.80 2.35 -29.82
CA MET A 322 7.15 3.14 -31.00
C MET A 322 6.10 2.98 -32.11
N SER A 323 5.72 1.73 -32.40
CA SER A 323 4.70 1.42 -33.41
C SER A 323 3.36 2.05 -33.06
N LEU A 324 2.95 2.00 -31.78
CA LEU A 324 1.73 2.63 -31.30
C LEU A 324 1.77 4.16 -31.51
N MET A 325 2.85 4.82 -31.12
CA MET A 325 3.02 6.28 -31.30
C MET A 325 3.10 6.70 -32.77
N ALA A 326 3.71 5.87 -33.61
CA ALA A 326 3.83 6.13 -35.04
C ALA A 326 2.47 6.16 -35.77
N ARG A 327 1.43 5.48 -35.25
CA ARG A 327 0.05 5.51 -35.81
C ARG A 327 -0.51 6.92 -35.95
N ILE A 328 -0.05 7.87 -35.13
CA ILE A 328 -0.51 9.26 -35.13
C ILE A 328 0.58 10.24 -35.60
N GLY A 329 1.65 9.74 -36.23
CA GLY A 329 2.76 10.56 -36.73
C GLY A 329 3.66 11.15 -35.65
N GLN A 330 3.57 10.70 -34.40
CA GLN A 330 4.51 11.09 -33.35
C GLN A 330 5.82 10.31 -33.52
N ARG A 331 6.93 11.04 -33.59
CA ARG A 331 8.27 10.44 -33.55
C ARG A 331 8.67 10.22 -32.09
N THR A 332 9.17 9.02 -31.79
CA THR A 332 9.86 8.75 -30.54
C THR A 332 11.20 9.48 -30.53
N ASN A 333 11.51 10.15 -29.41
CA ASN A 333 12.88 10.58 -29.16
C ASN A 333 13.67 9.35 -28.71
N VAL A 334 14.92 9.19 -29.17
CA VAL A 334 15.79 8.03 -28.83
C VAL A 334 15.88 7.78 -27.31
N GLY A 335 15.80 8.83 -26.48
CA GLY A 335 15.77 8.70 -25.01
C GLY A 335 14.52 8.03 -24.41
N GLN A 336 13.43 7.91 -25.16
CA GLN A 336 12.23 7.16 -24.74
C GLN A 336 12.35 5.66 -25.06
N GLU A 337 13.12 5.28 -26.09
CA GLU A 337 13.38 3.88 -26.46
C GLU A 337 14.23 3.16 -25.41
N ILE A 338 15.17 3.88 -24.78
CA ILE A 338 16.10 3.30 -23.79
C ILE A 338 15.38 2.83 -22.51
N ARG A 339 14.13 3.25 -22.28
CA ARG A 339 13.45 3.08 -20.99
C ARG A 339 12.34 2.03 -20.95
N LEU A 340 11.92 1.54 -22.12
CA LEU A 340 11.03 0.40 -22.24
C LEU A 340 11.64 -0.59 -23.24
N ALA A 341 12.35 -1.59 -22.73
CA ALA A 341 13.03 -2.56 -23.56
C ALA A 341 12.02 -3.58 -24.14
N ASP A 342 11.98 -3.67 -25.47
CA ASP A 342 11.17 -4.67 -26.17
C ASP A 342 11.82 -6.06 -26.08
N ILE A 343 11.01 -7.05 -25.69
CA ILE A 343 11.37 -8.46 -25.64
C ILE A 343 10.44 -9.21 -26.57
N GLU A 344 11.00 -9.96 -27.51
CA GLU A 344 10.19 -10.82 -28.37
C GLU A 344 9.53 -11.93 -27.56
N ALA A 345 8.20 -11.94 -27.60
CA ALA A 345 7.40 -12.89 -26.84
C ALA A 345 7.54 -14.32 -27.37
N ASP A 346 7.74 -14.51 -28.68
CA ASP A 346 8.04 -15.83 -29.23
C ASP A 346 9.45 -16.24 -28.81
N ALA A 347 9.57 -17.45 -28.26
CA ALA A 347 10.83 -18.05 -27.87
C ALA A 347 11.61 -18.64 -29.05
N GLY A 348 11.01 -18.72 -30.23
CA GLY A 348 11.61 -19.29 -31.44
C GLY A 348 11.43 -20.80 -31.58
N PHE A 349 10.58 -21.40 -30.74
CA PHE A 349 10.32 -22.85 -30.72
C PHE A 349 8.94 -23.22 -31.26
N HIS A 350 8.26 -22.29 -31.94
CA HIS A 350 6.89 -22.45 -32.45
C HIS A 350 5.84 -22.78 -31.38
N MET A 351 6.13 -22.39 -30.13
CA MET A 351 5.28 -22.61 -28.96
C MET A 351 4.98 -21.30 -28.21
N GLY A 352 5.12 -20.15 -28.89
CA GLY A 352 4.96 -18.83 -28.27
C GLY A 352 6.04 -18.58 -27.22
N ILE A 353 5.66 -18.17 -26.02
CA ILE A 353 6.60 -17.90 -24.91
C ILE A 353 7.33 -19.13 -24.36
N PHE A 354 6.96 -20.35 -24.78
CA PHE A 354 7.50 -21.59 -24.22
C PHE A 354 8.64 -22.16 -25.08
N GLU A 355 9.67 -22.64 -24.41
CA GLU A 355 10.70 -23.55 -24.94
C GLU A 355 10.48 -25.00 -24.48
N CYS A 356 9.83 -25.18 -23.32
CA CYS A 356 9.54 -26.47 -22.71
C CYS A 356 8.14 -26.49 -22.10
N ILE A 357 7.35 -27.51 -22.43
CA ILE A 357 5.96 -27.66 -21.95
C ILE A 357 5.79 -28.70 -20.84
N HIS A 358 6.87 -29.18 -20.21
CA HIS A 358 6.84 -29.98 -18.96
C HIS A 358 5.76 -31.09 -18.91
N ASN A 359 5.80 -32.01 -19.87
CA ASN A 359 4.87 -33.14 -20.03
C ASN A 359 3.39 -32.76 -20.27
N GLN A 360 3.09 -31.49 -20.58
CA GLN A 360 1.78 -31.08 -21.03
C GLN A 360 1.54 -31.47 -22.49
N LEU A 361 0.27 -31.57 -22.89
CA LEU A 361 -0.13 -31.99 -24.23
C LEU A 361 0.15 -30.94 -25.30
N SER A 362 0.16 -29.67 -24.91
CA SER A 362 0.34 -28.52 -25.81
C SER A 362 0.75 -27.24 -25.04
N PRO A 363 1.23 -26.20 -25.74
CA PRO A 363 1.44 -24.87 -25.17
C PRO A 363 0.17 -24.27 -24.57
N VAL A 364 -1.00 -24.56 -25.14
CA VAL A 364 -2.30 -24.05 -24.64
C VAL A 364 -2.63 -24.67 -23.28
N THR A 365 -2.49 -26.00 -23.15
CA THR A 365 -2.71 -26.68 -21.87
C THR A 365 -1.71 -26.24 -20.81
N MET A 366 -0.46 -25.95 -21.21
CA MET A 366 0.56 -25.39 -20.32
C MET A 366 0.17 -24.00 -19.81
N ALA A 367 -0.40 -23.15 -20.66
CA ALA A 367 -0.80 -21.78 -20.30
C ALA A 367 -2.06 -21.70 -19.41
N CYS A 368 -2.82 -22.79 -19.28
CA CYS A 368 -4.04 -22.87 -18.48
C CYS A 368 -3.85 -23.38 -17.05
N LEU A 369 -2.65 -23.92 -16.73
CA LEU A 369 -2.23 -24.23 -15.37
C LEU A 369 -1.89 -22.94 -14.61
#